data_AF-A0A1C6GY82-F1
#
_entry.id   AF-A0A1C6GY82-F1
#
_cell.length_a   1.000
_cell.length_b   1.000
_cell.length_c   1.000
_cell.angle_alpha   90.00
_cell.angle_beta   90.00
_cell.angle_gamma   90.00
#
_symmetry.space_group_name_H-M   'P 1'
#
loop_
_entity.id
_entity.type
_entity.pdbx_description
1 polymer ?
#
loop_
_entity_poly.entity_id
_entity_poly.type
_entity_poly.pdbx_seq_one_letter_code
_entity_poly.pdbx_strand_id
1 'polypeptide(L)'
;MLRPIPQSLLGDLAIIKVCTGMDAWQKPVWQDYEVSRVHLQNTNEVKKTKENTEVVLRSTLFIDARLSKPALDYDSLAEHSQKAGKPLRCEVFNSQGQKYGEYEVLTVDPVPDVPATRVHHVELGLV
;
A
#
# COMPACT_ATOMS: atom_id res chain seq x y z
N MET A 1 -12.14 -20.22 -6.95
CA MET A 1 -12.01 -18.95 -6.22
C MET A 1 -11.10 -19.18 -5.04
N LEU A 2 -10.05 -18.38 -4.93
CA LEU A 2 -9.18 -18.35 -3.77
C LEU A 2 -9.99 -17.86 -2.56
N ARG A 3 -9.68 -18.41 -1.39
CA ARG A 3 -10.29 -17.91 -0.16
C ARG A 3 -9.61 -16.59 0.18
N PRO A 4 -10.38 -15.56 0.60
CA PRO A 4 -9.84 -14.30 1.11
C PRO A 4 -8.79 -14.54 2.19
N ILE A 5 -7.92 -13.55 2.39
CA ILE A 5 -6.94 -13.60 3.48
C ILE A 5 -7.69 -13.83 4.80
N PRO A 6 -7.25 -14.79 5.64
CA PRO A 6 -7.91 -15.05 6.92
C PRO A 6 -8.09 -13.76 7.71
N GLN A 7 -9.33 -13.47 8.10
CA GLN A 7 -9.68 -12.22 8.80
C GLN A 7 -8.86 -12.03 10.08
N SER A 8 -8.45 -13.11 10.74
CA SER A 8 -7.59 -13.07 11.93
C SER A 8 -6.21 -12.46 11.69
N LEU A 9 -5.73 -12.43 10.44
CA LEU A 9 -4.46 -11.81 10.06
C LEU A 9 -4.63 -10.33 9.70
N LEU A 10 -5.84 -9.93 9.28
CA LEU A 10 -6.17 -8.56 8.85
C LEU A 10 -6.54 -7.67 10.05
N GLY A 11 -5.66 -7.59 11.04
CA GLY A 11 -5.88 -6.84 12.28
C GLY A 11 -5.39 -5.40 12.25
N ASP A 12 -4.62 -5.03 11.22
CA ASP A 12 -3.91 -3.76 11.17
C ASP A 12 -4.71 -2.69 10.43
N LEU A 13 -4.25 -1.45 10.57
CA LEU A 13 -4.79 -0.27 9.91
C LEU A 13 -3.66 0.45 9.16
N ALA A 14 -3.94 0.89 7.93
CA ALA A 14 -3.02 1.68 7.13
C ALA A 14 -3.61 3.06 6.81
N ILE A 15 -2.81 4.11 6.93
CA ILE A 15 -3.11 5.44 6.40
C ILE A 15 -2.28 5.64 5.14
N ILE A 16 -2.97 5.65 4.00
CA ILE A 16 -2.37 5.83 2.69
C ILE A 16 -2.35 7.33 2.37
N LYS A 17 -1.15 7.88 2.19
CA LYS A 17 -0.94 9.30 1.92
C LYS A 17 -0.60 9.50 0.44
N VAL A 18 -1.48 10.17 -0.27
CA VAL A 18 -1.38 10.47 -1.70
C VAL A 18 -0.94 11.92 -1.86
N CYS A 19 0.16 12.15 -2.56
CA CYS A 19 0.57 13.51 -2.89
C CYS A 19 -0.43 14.10 -3.89
N THR A 20 -1.00 15.26 -3.59
CA THR A 20 -1.93 15.98 -4.48
C THR A 20 -1.29 17.21 -5.12
N GLY A 21 -0.10 17.60 -4.66
CA GLY A 21 0.69 18.67 -5.25
C GLY A 21 1.78 19.17 -4.30
N MET A 22 2.41 20.28 -4.70
CA MET A 22 3.37 21.01 -3.87
C MET A 22 2.77 22.36 -3.47
N ASP A 23 2.98 22.77 -2.23
CA ASP A 23 2.60 24.10 -1.76
C ASP A 23 3.55 25.20 -2.28
N ALA A 24 3.28 26.46 -1.93
CA ALA A 24 4.09 27.61 -2.31
C ALA A 24 5.55 27.56 -1.82
N TRP A 25 5.85 26.67 -0.86
CA TRP A 25 7.18 26.46 -0.29
C TRP A 25 7.80 25.11 -0.72
N GLN A 26 7.27 24.49 -1.78
CA GLN A 26 7.71 23.20 -2.31
C GLN A 26 7.57 22.03 -1.31
N LYS A 27 6.66 22.13 -0.35
CA LYS A 27 6.31 20.99 0.52
C LYS A 27 5.16 20.20 -0.09
N PRO A 28 5.21 18.86 -0.04
CA PRO A 28 4.14 18.03 -0.56
C PRO A 28 2.87 18.16 0.27
N VAL A 29 1.74 18.29 -0.43
CA VAL A 29 0.40 18.28 0.16
C VAL A 29 -0.14 16.86 0.06
N TRP A 30 -0.48 16.28 1.21
CA TRP A 30 -0.95 14.90 1.31
C TRP A 30 -2.47 14.85 1.48
N GLN A 31 -3.08 13.90 0.79
CA GLN A 31 -4.44 13.47 1.04
C GLN A 31 -4.40 12.07 1.65
N ASP A 32 -5.04 11.93 2.80
CA ASP A 32 -4.97 10.71 3.60
C ASP A 32 -6.22 9.85 3.37
N TYR A 33 -5.99 8.56 3.18
CA TYR A 33 -7.03 7.54 3.07
C TYR A 33 -6.78 6.46 4.13
N GLU A 34 -7.71 6.33 5.07
CA GLU A 34 -7.65 5.28 6.08
C GLU A 34 -8.19 3.97 5.51
N VAL A 35 -7.37 2.92 5.55
CA VAL A 35 -7.68 1.57 5.10
C VAL A 35 -7.59 0.62 6.29
N SER A 36 -8.74 0.05 6.64
CA SER A 36 -8.87 -0.93 7.71
C SER A 36 -8.72 -2.36 7.19
N ARG A 37 -8.37 -3.27 8.11
CA ARG A 37 -8.23 -4.72 7.89
C ARG A 37 -7.14 -5.02 6.85
N VAL A 38 -5.94 -4.56 7.17
CA VAL A 38 -4.74 -4.86 6.39
C VAL A 38 -3.81 -5.75 7.23
N HIS A 39 -2.76 -6.27 6.61
CA HIS A 39 -1.73 -7.02 7.32
C HIS A 39 -0.35 -6.60 6.84
N LEU A 40 0.53 -6.24 7.77
CA LEU A 40 1.93 -5.93 7.47
C LEU A 40 2.81 -7.16 7.71
N GLN A 41 3.62 -7.51 6.72
CA GLN A 41 4.63 -8.56 6.85
C GLN A 41 6.02 -7.99 6.57
N ASN A 42 6.96 -8.21 7.48
CA ASN A 42 8.36 -7.85 7.23
C ASN A 42 8.95 -8.77 6.14
N THR A 43 9.73 -8.18 5.24
CA THR A 43 10.44 -8.92 4.19
C THR A 43 11.84 -8.33 4.01
N ASN A 44 12.70 -9.07 3.31
CA ASN A 44 13.99 -8.60 2.79
C ASN A 44 14.10 -8.91 1.29
N GLU A 45 12.96 -8.97 0.60
CA GLU A 45 12.89 -9.26 -0.82
C GLU A 45 13.53 -8.12 -1.64
N VAL A 46 14.26 -8.49 -2.69
CA VAL A 46 14.81 -7.54 -3.65
C VAL A 46 13.89 -7.48 -4.85
N LYS A 47 13.28 -6.31 -5.08
CA LYS A 47 12.47 -6.04 -6.29
C LYS A 47 13.16 -5.03 -7.19
N LYS A 48 12.93 -5.15 -8.49
CA LYS A 48 13.34 -4.16 -9.49
C LYS A 48 12.24 -3.12 -9.67
N THR A 49 12.60 -1.84 -9.62
CA THR A 49 11.68 -0.74 -9.91
C THR A 49 11.47 -0.56 -11.41
N LYS A 50 10.55 0.33 -11.79
CA LYS A 50 10.29 0.69 -13.19
C LYS A 50 11.54 1.22 -13.90
N GLU A 51 12.44 1.86 -13.16
CA GLU A 51 13.72 2.39 -13.63
C GLU A 51 14.86 1.35 -13.61
N ASN A 52 14.54 0.05 -13.44
CA ASN A 52 15.49 -1.05 -13.31
C ASN A 52 16.48 -0.90 -12.15
N THR A 53 16.11 -0.15 -11.10
CA THR A 53 16.90 -0.08 -9.87
C THR A 53 16.50 -1.22 -8.94
N GLU A 54 17.47 -1.90 -8.34
CA GLU A 54 17.20 -2.93 -7.33
C GLU A 54 17.00 -2.26 -5.97
N VAL A 55 15.88 -2.58 -5.33
CA VAL A 55 15.54 -2.07 -4.00
C VAL A 55 15.16 -3.23 -3.10
N VAL A 56 15.67 -3.18 -1.87
CA VAL A 56 15.30 -4.12 -0.80
C VAL A 56 14.05 -3.60 -0.12
N LEU A 57 12.96 -4.36 -0.23
CA LEU A 57 11.74 -4.08 0.51
C LEU A 57 11.97 -4.38 1.99
N ARG A 58 11.49 -3.50 2.86
CA ARG A 58 11.50 -3.70 4.32
C ARG A 58 10.25 -4.46 4.77
N SER A 59 9.14 -4.24 4.09
CA SER A 59 7.87 -4.89 4.41
C SER A 59 6.98 -4.96 3.18
N THR A 60 5.99 -5.85 3.23
CA THR A 60 4.89 -5.93 2.26
C THR A 60 3.58 -5.73 3.02
N LEU A 61 2.76 -4.79 2.57
CA LEU A 61 1.41 -4.60 3.11
C LEU A 61 0.40 -5.34 2.25
N PHE A 62 -0.34 -6.24 2.87
CA PHE A 62 -1.42 -7.00 2.23
C PHE A 62 -2.76 -6.32 2.45
N ILE A 63 -3.47 -6.06 1.37
CA ILE A 63 -4.79 -5.43 1.36
C ILE A 63 -5.75 -6.36 0.63
N ASP A 64 -6.67 -6.99 1.36
CA ASP A 64 -7.65 -7.92 0.80
C ASP A 64 -8.76 -7.17 0.05
N ALA A 65 -9.03 -7.55 -1.21
CA ALA A 65 -9.99 -6.85 -2.05
C ALA A 65 -11.44 -6.93 -1.53
N ARG A 66 -11.76 -7.91 -0.68
CA ARG A 66 -13.10 -8.12 -0.15
C ARG A 66 -13.25 -7.56 1.26
N LEU A 67 -12.31 -7.88 2.14
CA LEU A 67 -12.37 -7.61 3.57
C LEU A 67 -11.82 -6.24 3.94
N SER A 68 -10.78 -5.74 3.26
CA SER A 68 -10.21 -4.43 3.52
C SER A 68 -11.15 -3.33 3.01
N LYS A 69 -11.20 -2.21 3.74
CA LYS A 69 -12.10 -1.09 3.45
C LYS A 69 -11.45 0.25 3.75
N PRO A 70 -11.66 1.28 2.92
CA PRO A 70 -12.41 1.26 1.66
C PRO A 70 -11.64 0.52 0.56
N ALA A 71 -12.35 0.12 -0.51
CA ALA A 71 -11.69 -0.41 -1.71
C ALA A 71 -11.16 0.77 -2.53
N LEU A 72 -9.84 0.86 -2.68
CA LEU A 72 -9.16 1.92 -3.42
C LEU A 72 -8.46 1.36 -4.64
N ASP A 73 -8.31 2.20 -5.66
CA ASP A 73 -7.46 1.91 -6.82
C ASP A 73 -6.03 2.37 -6.53
N TYR A 74 -5.24 1.50 -5.91
CA TYR A 74 -3.89 1.82 -5.47
C TYR A 74 -2.93 2.14 -6.63
N ASP A 75 -3.15 1.55 -7.80
CA ASP A 75 -2.34 1.83 -8.99
C ASP A 75 -2.55 3.28 -9.44
N SER A 76 -3.82 3.69 -9.59
CA SER A 76 -4.17 5.07 -9.94
C SER A 76 -3.71 6.07 -8.88
N LEU A 77 -3.83 5.73 -7.60
CA LEU A 77 -3.37 6.60 -6.50
C LEU A 77 -1.85 6.76 -6.49
N ALA A 78 -1.09 5.69 -6.73
CA ALA A 78 0.36 5.74 -6.84
C ALA A 78 0.81 6.57 -8.05
N GLU A 79 0.17 6.38 -9.21
CA GLU A 79 0.44 7.16 -10.40
C GLU A 79 0.14 8.66 -10.19
N HIS A 80 -1.00 8.97 -9.56
CA HIS A 80 -1.38 10.35 -9.25
C HIS A 80 -0.37 11.01 -8.29
N SER A 81 0.01 10.31 -7.22
CA SER A 81 1.02 10.81 -6.27
C SER A 81 2.34 11.11 -6.96
N GLN A 82 2.81 10.18 -7.78
CA GLN A 82 4.08 10.33 -8.51
C GLN A 82 4.04 11.53 -9.46
N LYS A 83 2.93 11.75 -10.17
CA LYS A 83 2.73 12.93 -11.04
C LYS A 83 2.71 14.23 -10.25
N ALA A 84 2.17 14.22 -9.03
CA ALA A 84 2.18 15.35 -8.11
C ALA A 84 3.56 15.63 -7.47
N GLY A 85 4.54 14.75 -7.69
CA GLY A 85 5.95 14.98 -7.39
C GLY A 85 6.51 14.23 -6.19
N LYS A 86 5.74 13.35 -5.54
CA LYS A 86 6.23 12.45 -4.49
C LYS A 86 5.59 11.06 -4.58
N PRO A 87 6.34 9.99 -4.27
CA PRO A 87 5.77 8.64 -4.20
C PRO A 87 4.70 8.56 -3.11
N LEU A 88 3.84 7.56 -3.26
CA LEU A 88 2.81 7.24 -2.29
C LEU A 88 3.47 6.86 -0.95
N ARG A 89 2.91 7.32 0.18
CA ARG A 89 3.41 6.94 1.51
C ARG A 89 2.34 6.18 2.28
N CYS A 90 2.78 5.36 3.23
CA CYS A 90 1.89 4.55 4.05
C CYS A 90 2.33 4.59 5.51
N GLU A 91 1.43 4.93 6.42
CA GLU A 91 1.61 4.68 7.85
C GLU A 91 0.84 3.45 8.25
N VAL A 92 1.45 2.56 9.04
CA VAL A 92 0.79 1.33 9.48
C VAL A 92 0.71 1.29 11.00
N PHE A 93 -0.46 0.89 11.51
CA PHE A 93 -0.79 0.79 12.92
C PHE A 93 -1.29 -0.62 13.22
N ASN A 94 -0.91 -1.14 14.38
CA ASN A 94 -1.46 -2.40 14.85
C ASN A 94 -2.90 -2.23 15.36
N SER A 95 -3.56 -3.36 15.67
CA SER A 95 -4.92 -3.38 16.24
C SER A 95 -5.11 -2.60 17.56
N GLN A 96 -4.02 -2.24 18.25
CA GLN A 96 -4.04 -1.46 19.49
C GLN A 96 -3.78 0.04 19.24
N GLY A 97 -3.62 0.46 17.99
CA GLY A 97 -3.31 1.84 17.61
C GLY A 97 -1.84 2.23 17.74
N GLN A 98 -0.94 1.28 18.02
CA GLN A 98 0.50 1.55 18.02
C GLN A 98 1.02 1.57 16.58
N LYS A 99 1.72 2.66 16.23
CA LYS A 99 2.37 2.82 14.92
C LYS A 99 3.53 1.83 14.77
N TYR A 100 3.49 1.01 13.72
CA TYR A 100 4.63 0.20 13.28
C TYR A 100 5.69 1.06 12.60
N GLY A 101 5.26 1.96 11.72
CA GLY A 101 6.16 2.82 10.99
C GLY A 101 5.45 3.70 9.96
N GLU A 102 6.23 4.56 9.34
CA GLU A 102 5.87 5.26 8.10
C GLU A 102 6.83 4.79 7.02
N TYR A 103 6.26 4.41 5.87
CA TYR A 103 6.97 3.79 4.76
C TYR A 103 6.68 4.52 3.47
N GLU A 104 7.62 4.45 2.53
CA GLU A 104 7.40 4.81 1.14
C GLU A 104 6.93 3.58 0.35
N VAL A 105 5.92 3.75 -0.50
CA VAL A 105 5.40 2.66 -1.35
C VAL A 105 6.11 2.71 -2.70
N LEU A 106 6.84 1.64 -3.03
CA LEU A 106 7.60 1.54 -4.28
C LEU A 106 6.92 0.66 -5.33
N THR A 107 6.22 -0.39 -4.90
CA THR A 107 5.50 -1.28 -5.80
C THR A 107 4.05 -1.42 -5.37
N VAL A 108 3.18 -1.54 -6.36
CA VAL A 108 1.76 -1.84 -6.21
C VAL A 108 1.52 -3.06 -7.09
N ASP A 109 1.20 -4.19 -6.47
CA ASP A 109 1.07 -5.46 -7.15
C ASP A 109 -0.35 -6.03 -6.89
N PRO A 110 -1.31 -5.84 -7.81
CA PRO A 110 -2.63 -6.45 -7.71
C PRO A 110 -2.55 -7.94 -8.07
N VAL A 111 -2.88 -8.81 -7.12
CA VAL A 111 -2.85 -10.26 -7.29
C VAL A 111 -4.25 -10.76 -7.71
N PRO A 112 -4.39 -11.46 -8.86
CA PRO A 112 -5.69 -11.90 -9.35
C PRO A 112 -6.27 -13.08 -8.54
N ASP A 113 -7.60 -13.17 -8.51
CA ASP A 113 -8.34 -14.35 -8.04
C ASP A 113 -8.34 -15.46 -9.11
N VAL A 114 -8.79 -16.67 -8.75
CA VAL A 114 -8.93 -17.81 -9.66
C VAL A 114 -10.41 -18.14 -9.86
N PRO A 115 -10.98 -18.00 -11.08
CA PRO A 115 -10.34 -17.54 -12.32
C PRO A 115 -10.05 -16.02 -12.28
N ALA A 116 -9.04 -15.58 -13.06
CA ALA A 116 -8.48 -14.22 -13.11
C ALA A 116 -9.44 -13.16 -13.67
N THR A 117 -10.57 -13.00 -12.98
CA THR A 117 -11.69 -12.12 -13.34
C THR A 117 -11.79 -10.92 -12.42
N ARG A 118 -11.11 -10.96 -11.27
CA ARG A 118 -11.09 -9.92 -10.24
C ARG A 118 -9.79 -9.97 -9.47
N VAL A 119 -9.47 -8.89 -8.77
CA VAL A 119 -8.36 -8.82 -7.81
C VAL A 119 -8.75 -9.58 -6.54
N HIS A 120 -7.84 -10.40 -6.02
CA HIS A 120 -7.98 -11.12 -4.76
C HIS A 120 -7.45 -10.28 -3.59
N HIS A 121 -6.24 -9.74 -3.73
CA HIS A 121 -5.65 -8.76 -2.82
C HIS A 121 -4.62 -7.91 -3.58
N VAL A 122 -4.19 -6.83 -2.95
CA VAL A 122 -3.12 -5.97 -3.43
C VAL A 122 -1.96 -6.06 -2.45
N GLU A 123 -0.75 -6.17 -2.98
CA GLU A 123 0.49 -6.12 -2.21
C GLU A 123 1.17 -4.76 -2.45
N LEU A 124 1.44 -4.01 -1.39
CA LEU A 124 2.26 -2.80 -1.46
C LEU A 124 3.67 -3.11 -0.96
N GLY A 125 4.68 -2.89 -1.81
CA GLY A 125 6.08 -2.99 -1.44
C GLY A 125 6.53 -1.73 -0.70
N LEU A 126 6.98 -1.89 0.53
CA LEU A 126 7.32 -0.81 1.45
C LEU A 126 8.83 -0.72 1.73
N VAL A 127 9.34 0.51 1.78
CA VAL A 127 10.73 0.83 2.21
C VAL A 127 10.78 1.85 3.34
#